data_AF-A0A165QH77-F1
#
_entry.id   AF-A0A165QH77-F1
#
_cell.length_a   1.000
_cell.length_b   1.000
_cell.length_c   1.000
_cell.angle_alpha   90.00
_cell.angle_beta   90.00
_cell.angle_gamma   90.00
#
_symmetry.space_group_name_H-M   'P 1'
#
loop_
_entity.id
_entity.type
_entity.pdbx_description
1 polymer ?
#
loop_
_entity_poly.entity_id
_entity_poly.type
_entity_poly.pdbx_seq_one_letter_code
_entity_poly.pdbx_strand_id
1 'polypeptide(L)'
;MFTPRFLTSAFLALVCTQWCAAQGPYPGQIKNLVTFGDSYTDVGDPGDNATAWPVYAAMYGNFTLYPYAKAGATCSNYLTPRLFPSVFEDELPLYFTERENGSLVLDLTDTMYTLWIGTNDVGVGELITGQQTPGVTLVDTVSCAVDWVKVLYMSGARNFIVQNMLPLQLTILYSAYSYPNRYWAEQRNTTEWNVFMTEMTNTGNALSAALLSALTPTLTDAHLGK
;
A
#
# COMPACT_ATOMS: atom_id res chain seq x y z
N MET A 1 -41.01 46.83 47.94
CA MET A 1 -39.59 46.55 47.65
C MET A 1 -39.39 45.04 47.75
N PHE A 2 -39.66 44.29 46.69
CA PHE A 2 -39.34 42.86 46.59
C PHE A 2 -39.17 42.52 45.11
N THR A 3 -37.94 42.20 44.72
CA THR A 3 -37.54 41.69 43.39
C THR A 3 -37.57 40.16 43.42
N PRO A 4 -38.12 39.46 42.41
CA PRO A 4 -37.89 38.04 42.24
C PRO A 4 -36.63 37.82 41.38
N ARG A 5 -35.69 37.03 41.88
CA ARG A 5 -34.57 36.48 41.10
C ARG A 5 -35.04 35.22 40.39
N PHE A 6 -35.03 35.22 39.06
CA PHE A 6 -35.10 34.01 38.26
C PHE A 6 -33.71 33.32 38.28
N LEU A 7 -33.66 32.08 38.74
CA LEU A 7 -32.51 31.20 38.62
C LEU A 7 -32.68 30.37 37.34
N THR A 8 -31.94 30.71 36.29
CA THR A 8 -31.77 29.85 35.11
C THR A 8 -30.64 28.87 35.39
N SER A 9 -30.98 27.59 35.61
CA SER A 9 -30.01 26.49 35.66
C SER A 9 -29.58 26.12 34.24
N ALA A 10 -28.32 26.40 33.90
CA ALA A 10 -27.69 25.90 32.68
C ALA A 10 -27.14 24.49 32.95
N PHE A 11 -27.71 23.48 32.32
CA PHE A 11 -27.12 22.14 32.25
C PHE A 11 -25.99 22.16 31.21
N LEU A 12 -24.73 22.14 31.66
CA LEU A 12 -23.61 21.78 30.79
C LEU A 12 -23.65 20.26 30.55
N ALA A 13 -24.00 19.85 29.33
CA ALA A 13 -23.74 18.50 28.87
C ALA A 13 -22.23 18.35 28.65
N LEU A 14 -21.56 17.61 29.52
CA LEU A 14 -20.18 17.16 29.29
C LEU A 14 -20.21 16.14 28.15
N VAL A 15 -19.86 16.57 26.94
CA VAL A 15 -19.54 15.64 25.86
C VAL A 15 -18.14 15.10 26.15
N CYS A 16 -18.06 13.92 26.76
CA CYS A 16 -16.83 13.15 26.83
C CYS A 16 -16.46 12.72 25.41
N THR A 17 -15.66 13.51 24.71
CA THR A 17 -14.96 13.05 23.52
C THR A 17 -13.93 12.02 23.98
N GLN A 18 -14.28 10.73 23.96
CA GLN A 18 -13.28 9.68 24.07
C GLN A 18 -12.35 9.83 22.86
N TRP A 19 -11.15 10.35 23.11
CA TRP A 19 -10.03 10.17 22.21
C TRP A 19 -9.69 8.68 22.26
N CYS A 20 -10.36 7.88 21.43
CA CYS A 20 -9.83 6.59 21.04
C CYS A 20 -8.57 6.88 20.21
N ALA A 21 -7.43 7.01 20.88
CA ALA A 21 -6.17 6.79 20.19
C ALA A 21 -6.30 5.40 19.54
N ALA A 22 -6.13 5.32 18.22
CA ALA A 22 -6.16 4.05 17.52
C ALA A 22 -5.04 3.18 18.08
N GLN A 23 -5.40 2.25 18.95
CA GLN A 23 -4.46 1.31 19.54
C GLN A 23 -4.02 0.38 18.40
N GLY A 24 -2.72 0.38 18.08
CA GLY A 24 -2.14 -0.61 17.16
C GLY A 24 -2.10 -2.01 17.79
N PRO A 25 -1.59 -3.02 17.06
CA PRO A 25 -1.41 -4.36 17.60
C PRO A 25 -0.58 -4.32 18.89
N TYR A 26 -0.88 -5.21 19.84
CA TYR A 26 -0.12 -5.29 21.09
C TYR A 26 1.32 -5.78 20.83
N PRO A 27 2.30 -5.36 21.64
CA PRO A 27 3.65 -5.92 21.57
C PRO A 27 3.63 -7.45 21.66
N GLY A 28 4.27 -8.13 20.72
CA GLY A 28 4.30 -9.60 20.64
C GLY A 28 3.02 -10.25 20.10
N GLN A 29 2.00 -9.47 19.72
CA GLN A 29 0.81 -9.99 19.04
C GLN A 29 1.16 -10.57 17.68
N ILE A 30 1.95 -9.85 16.88
CA ILE A 30 2.25 -10.24 15.50
C ILE A 30 3.32 -11.33 15.48
N LYS A 31 3.04 -12.43 14.77
CA LYS A 31 3.93 -13.60 14.59
C LYS A 31 4.22 -13.90 13.13
N ASN A 32 3.35 -13.48 12.22
CA ASN A 32 3.43 -13.77 10.80
C ASN A 32 3.53 -12.47 10.00
N LEU A 33 4.36 -12.45 8.96
CA LEU A 33 4.49 -11.35 8.01
C LEU A 33 4.17 -11.85 6.61
N VAL A 34 3.07 -11.39 6.03
CA VAL A 34 2.66 -11.71 4.65
C VAL A 34 2.90 -10.46 3.79
N THR A 35 3.68 -10.61 2.71
CA THR A 35 4.10 -9.45 1.90
C THR A 35 3.64 -9.57 0.44
N PHE A 36 3.03 -8.51 -0.07
CA PHE A 36 2.60 -8.32 -1.45
C PHE A 36 3.30 -7.11 -2.05
N GLY A 37 3.44 -7.05 -3.37
CA GLY A 37 4.04 -5.90 -4.04
C GLY A 37 5.00 -6.27 -5.14
N ASP A 38 5.92 -5.36 -5.48
CA ASP A 38 6.80 -5.52 -6.62
C ASP A 38 8.24 -5.93 -6.25
N SER A 39 9.20 -5.65 -7.15
CA SER A 39 10.63 -5.93 -6.98
C SER A 39 11.27 -5.26 -5.75
N TYR A 40 10.62 -4.27 -5.14
CA TYR A 40 11.10 -3.68 -3.88
C TYR A 40 10.76 -4.55 -2.66
N THR A 41 9.94 -5.59 -2.83
CA THR A 41 9.50 -6.52 -1.78
C THR A 41 9.75 -7.99 -2.13
N ASP A 42 9.85 -8.34 -3.42
CA ASP A 42 10.16 -9.70 -3.89
C ASP A 42 11.46 -10.23 -3.27
N VAL A 43 11.38 -11.39 -2.60
CA VAL A 43 12.54 -12.04 -1.96
C VAL A 43 13.31 -12.97 -2.89
N GLY A 44 12.70 -13.38 -4.01
CA GLY A 44 13.27 -14.28 -5.00
C GLY A 44 13.99 -13.53 -6.13
N ASP A 45 13.45 -12.38 -6.53
CA ASP A 45 14.06 -11.48 -7.54
C ASP A 45 14.02 -10.01 -7.09
N PRO A 46 14.77 -9.65 -6.03
CA PRO A 46 14.80 -8.28 -5.54
C PRO A 46 15.43 -7.34 -6.57
N GLY A 47 14.91 -6.12 -6.66
CA GLY A 47 15.28 -5.16 -7.72
C GLY A 47 16.76 -4.75 -7.76
N ASP A 48 17.50 -4.97 -6.68
CA ASP A 48 18.94 -4.71 -6.53
C ASP A 48 19.79 -6.00 -6.41
N ASN A 49 19.18 -7.17 -6.53
CA ASN A 49 19.80 -8.49 -6.35
C ASN A 49 20.47 -8.67 -4.96
N ALA A 50 20.06 -7.89 -3.96
CA ALA A 50 20.49 -8.01 -2.58
C ALA A 50 19.45 -8.78 -1.74
N THR A 51 19.61 -8.81 -0.42
CA THR A 51 18.57 -9.38 0.46
C THR A 51 17.42 -8.39 0.59
N ALA A 52 16.21 -8.79 0.18
CA ALA A 52 15.02 -7.96 0.28
C ALA A 52 14.68 -7.62 1.74
N TRP A 53 14.13 -6.41 1.97
CA TRP A 53 13.78 -5.92 3.30
C TRP A 53 12.85 -6.84 4.12
N PRO A 54 11.89 -7.61 3.55
CA PRO A 54 11.02 -8.47 4.34
C PRO A 54 11.79 -9.56 5.09
N VAL A 55 12.93 -10.00 4.54
CA VAL A 55 13.81 -10.98 5.21
C VAL A 55 14.39 -10.39 6.49
N TYR A 56 14.88 -9.14 6.44
CA TYR A 56 15.38 -8.44 7.63
C TYR A 56 14.26 -8.13 8.63
N ALA A 57 13.09 -7.70 8.16
CA ALA A 57 11.94 -7.43 9.01
C ALA A 57 11.48 -8.68 9.77
N ALA A 58 11.38 -9.82 9.08
CA ALA A 58 11.04 -11.10 9.68
C ALA A 58 12.11 -11.55 10.70
N MET A 59 13.39 -11.39 10.36
CA MET A 59 14.49 -11.74 11.25
C MET A 59 14.50 -10.88 12.53
N TYR A 60 14.38 -9.56 12.41
CA TYR A 60 14.42 -8.65 13.56
C TYR A 60 13.13 -8.69 14.40
N GLY A 61 11.98 -8.94 13.76
CA GLY A 61 10.69 -9.08 14.42
C GLY A 61 10.40 -10.48 14.96
N ASN A 62 11.25 -11.46 14.64
CA ASN A 62 11.00 -12.89 14.90
C ASN A 62 9.64 -13.35 14.32
N PHE A 63 9.39 -13.00 13.06
CA PHE A 63 8.18 -13.37 12.33
C PHE A 63 8.45 -14.53 11.37
N THR A 64 7.43 -15.35 11.10
CA THR A 64 7.43 -16.23 9.93
C THR A 64 7.03 -15.44 8.69
N LEU A 65 7.86 -15.47 7.65
CA LEU A 65 7.68 -14.72 6.42
C LEU A 65 6.96 -15.54 5.35
N TYR A 66 5.93 -14.94 4.73
CA TYR A 66 5.18 -15.49 3.59
C TYR A 66 5.22 -14.48 2.43
N PRO A 67 6.17 -14.63 1.49
CA PRO A 67 6.47 -13.61 0.50
C PRO A 67 5.77 -13.87 -0.83
N TYR A 68 4.70 -13.11 -1.12
CA TYR A 68 3.93 -13.20 -2.36
C TYR A 68 4.35 -12.20 -3.44
N ALA A 69 4.99 -11.10 -3.06
CA ALA A 69 5.46 -10.04 -3.97
C ALA A 69 6.24 -10.57 -5.18
N LYS A 70 5.98 -9.99 -6.37
CA LYS A 70 6.63 -10.36 -7.64
C LYS A 70 7.31 -9.19 -8.34
N ALA A 71 8.56 -9.38 -8.75
CA ALA A 71 9.28 -8.40 -9.54
C ALA A 71 8.51 -8.01 -10.82
N GLY A 72 8.41 -6.70 -11.05
CA GLY A 72 7.69 -6.15 -12.20
C GLY A 72 6.17 -6.04 -12.03
N ALA A 73 5.60 -6.50 -10.91
CA ALA A 73 4.18 -6.44 -10.62
C ALA A 73 3.63 -5.01 -10.70
N THR A 74 2.47 -4.88 -11.31
CA THR A 74 1.55 -3.75 -11.14
C THR A 74 0.49 -4.12 -10.13
N CYS A 75 -0.35 -3.15 -9.72
CA CYS A 75 -1.49 -3.49 -8.88
C CYS A 75 -2.45 -4.44 -9.62
N SER A 76 -2.79 -4.12 -10.87
CA SER A 76 -3.58 -4.98 -11.73
C SER A 76 -3.15 -4.83 -13.18
N ASN A 77 -2.97 -5.96 -13.85
CA ASN A 77 -2.68 -6.03 -15.28
C ASN A 77 -3.88 -5.60 -16.15
N TYR A 78 -5.08 -5.48 -15.58
CA TYR A 78 -6.20 -4.87 -16.29
C TYR A 78 -6.10 -3.34 -16.35
N LEU A 79 -5.40 -2.72 -15.39
CA LEU A 79 -5.17 -1.28 -15.36
C LEU A 79 -3.91 -0.90 -16.14
N THR A 80 -2.82 -1.59 -15.84
CA THR A 80 -1.46 -1.32 -16.30
C THR A 80 -0.85 -2.64 -16.80
N PRO A 81 -1.08 -3.00 -18.08
CA PRO A 81 -0.84 -4.36 -18.57
C PRO A 81 0.65 -4.69 -18.73
N ARG A 82 1.13 -5.66 -17.92
CA ARG A 82 2.48 -6.20 -18.06
C ARG A 82 2.49 -7.72 -18.18
N LEU A 83 3.62 -8.26 -18.65
CA LEU A 83 3.86 -9.71 -18.70
C LEU A 83 4.37 -10.26 -17.36
N PHE A 84 4.30 -9.48 -16.30
CA PHE A 84 4.69 -9.85 -14.95
C PHE A 84 3.43 -10.17 -14.12
N PRO A 85 3.53 -11.08 -13.14
CA PRO A 85 2.40 -11.37 -12.27
C PRO A 85 2.04 -10.13 -11.45
N SER A 86 0.76 -9.76 -11.42
CA SER A 86 0.24 -8.59 -10.71
C SER A 86 -0.31 -8.97 -9.34
N VAL A 87 -0.57 -7.97 -8.49
CA VAL A 87 -1.14 -8.20 -7.16
C VAL A 87 -2.53 -8.86 -7.25
N PHE A 88 -3.42 -8.35 -8.11
CA PHE A 88 -4.81 -8.81 -8.16
C PHE A 88 -5.05 -10.05 -9.03
N GLU A 89 -4.20 -10.31 -10.02
CA GLU A 89 -4.38 -11.46 -10.91
C GLU A 89 -3.44 -12.63 -10.60
N ASP A 90 -2.45 -12.47 -9.72
CA ASP A 90 -1.55 -13.56 -9.31
C ASP A 90 -1.35 -13.65 -7.79
N GLU A 91 -0.82 -12.60 -7.15
CA GLU A 91 -0.37 -12.71 -5.75
C GLU A 91 -1.51 -13.00 -4.77
N LEU A 92 -2.62 -12.24 -4.85
CA LEU A 92 -3.82 -12.48 -4.05
C LEU A 92 -4.46 -13.85 -4.36
N PRO A 93 -4.71 -14.22 -5.64
CA PRO A 93 -5.20 -15.55 -5.98
C PRO A 93 -4.35 -16.70 -5.45
N LEU A 94 -3.01 -16.60 -5.51
CA LEU A 94 -2.12 -17.62 -4.97
C LEU A 94 -2.26 -17.72 -3.46
N TYR A 95 -2.22 -16.59 -2.73
CA TYR A 95 -2.46 -16.55 -1.29
C TYR A 95 -3.79 -17.22 -0.92
N PHE A 96 -4.90 -16.86 -1.57
CA PHE A 96 -6.21 -17.43 -1.27
C PHE A 96 -6.28 -18.92 -1.60
N THR A 97 -5.68 -19.36 -2.72
CA THR A 97 -5.62 -20.77 -3.09
C THR A 97 -4.92 -21.61 -2.02
N GLU A 98 -3.78 -21.14 -1.51
CA GLU A 98 -3.03 -21.83 -0.45
C GLU A 98 -3.76 -21.82 0.90
N ARG A 99 -4.50 -20.75 1.19
CA ARG A 99 -5.39 -20.69 2.37
C ARG A 99 -6.53 -21.69 2.28
N GLU A 100 -7.19 -21.77 1.13
CA GLU A 100 -8.36 -22.62 0.91
C GLU A 100 -8.01 -24.11 0.84
N ASN A 101 -6.88 -24.44 0.20
CA ASN A 101 -6.42 -25.82 0.09
C ASN A 101 -5.69 -26.34 1.35
N GLY A 102 -5.45 -25.46 2.33
CA GLY A 102 -4.83 -25.77 3.62
C GLY A 102 -3.32 -25.87 3.60
N SER A 103 -2.63 -25.55 2.50
CA SER A 103 -1.16 -25.47 2.46
C SER A 103 -0.62 -24.27 3.24
N LEU A 104 -1.44 -23.24 3.42
CA LEU A 104 -1.15 -22.08 4.27
C LEU A 104 -2.13 -21.99 5.45
N VAL A 105 -1.63 -22.20 6.66
CA VAL A 105 -2.40 -22.04 7.90
C VAL A 105 -1.84 -20.85 8.69
N LEU A 106 -2.62 -19.79 8.82
CA LEU A 106 -2.29 -18.60 9.63
C LEU A 106 -3.47 -18.21 10.50
N ASP A 107 -3.19 -17.76 11.71
CA ASP A 107 -4.12 -16.96 12.50
C ASP A 107 -4.11 -15.52 11.95
N LEU A 108 -5.24 -15.09 11.40
CA LEU A 108 -5.36 -13.78 10.75
C LEU A 108 -5.24 -12.61 11.75
N THR A 109 -5.43 -12.87 13.04
CA THR A 109 -5.36 -11.86 14.11
C THR A 109 -3.92 -11.58 14.57
N ASP A 110 -3.01 -12.55 14.38
CA ASP A 110 -1.57 -12.43 14.68
C ASP A 110 -0.71 -12.24 13.42
N THR A 111 -1.34 -12.05 12.26
CA THR A 111 -0.66 -11.85 11.00
C THR A 111 -0.68 -10.39 10.58
N MET A 112 0.49 -9.86 10.21
CA MET A 112 0.67 -8.57 9.55
C MET A 112 0.74 -8.74 8.04
N TYR A 113 -0.08 -7.97 7.33
CA TYR A 113 -0.13 -7.90 5.86
C TYR A 113 0.49 -6.59 5.41
N THR A 114 1.39 -6.63 4.44
CA THR A 114 2.00 -5.42 3.89
C THR A 114 1.95 -5.40 2.37
N LEU A 115 1.72 -4.21 1.81
CA LEU A 115 1.71 -3.95 0.38
C LEU A 115 2.67 -2.80 0.06
N TRP A 116 3.57 -3.02 -0.90
CA TRP A 116 4.36 -1.96 -1.53
C TRP A 116 4.28 -2.08 -3.06
N ILE A 117 3.47 -1.23 -3.67
CA ILE A 117 3.15 -1.31 -5.10
C ILE A 117 2.95 0.09 -5.70
N GLY A 118 2.85 0.17 -7.03
CA GLY A 118 2.58 1.38 -7.79
C GLY A 118 3.72 1.82 -8.68
N THR A 119 4.94 1.31 -8.46
CA THR A 119 6.13 1.79 -9.16
C THR A 119 6.12 1.43 -10.64
N ASN A 120 5.66 0.23 -10.95
CA ASN A 120 5.46 -0.24 -12.32
C ASN A 120 4.23 0.39 -12.95
N ASP A 121 3.18 0.67 -12.17
CA ASP A 121 1.95 1.30 -12.65
C ASP A 121 2.18 2.73 -13.16
N VAL A 122 2.99 3.51 -12.44
CA VAL A 122 3.32 4.89 -12.85
C VAL A 122 4.53 4.96 -13.79
N GLY A 123 5.27 3.86 -13.88
CA GLY A 123 6.58 3.80 -14.51
C GLY A 123 6.56 3.59 -16.02
N VAL A 124 7.76 3.39 -16.57
CA VAL A 124 7.97 3.12 -17.99
C VAL A 124 7.20 1.87 -18.44
N GLY A 125 6.55 1.99 -19.60
CA GLY A 125 5.63 0.97 -20.08
C GLY A 125 4.18 1.21 -19.65
N GLU A 126 3.89 2.20 -18.81
CA GLU A 126 2.56 2.47 -18.26
C GLU A 126 2.23 3.98 -18.24
N LEU A 127 1.79 4.55 -17.11
CA LEU A 127 1.20 5.90 -17.05
C LEU A 127 2.13 7.02 -17.55
N ILE A 128 3.42 7.01 -17.20
CA ILE A 128 4.35 8.07 -17.63
C ILE A 128 4.59 8.06 -19.15
N THR A 129 4.41 6.91 -19.79
CA THR A 129 4.59 6.70 -21.23
C THR A 129 3.27 6.57 -22.00
N GLY A 130 2.13 6.63 -21.31
CA GLY A 130 0.79 6.57 -21.93
C GLY A 130 0.40 5.19 -22.47
N GLN A 131 0.93 4.11 -21.86
CA GLN A 131 0.75 2.72 -22.34
C GLN A 131 -0.19 1.89 -21.48
N GLN A 132 -0.71 2.47 -20.38
CA GLN A 132 -1.76 1.86 -19.57
C GLN A 132 -3.03 1.60 -20.40
N THR A 133 -3.95 0.79 -19.88
CA THR A 133 -5.26 0.56 -20.51
C THR A 133 -5.98 1.89 -20.78
N PRO A 134 -6.57 2.11 -21.97
CA PRO A 134 -7.17 3.40 -22.32
C PRO A 134 -8.17 3.91 -21.28
N GLY A 135 -7.97 5.14 -20.81
CA GLY A 135 -8.81 5.79 -19.80
C GLY A 135 -8.38 5.55 -18.35
N VAL A 136 -7.44 4.63 -18.10
CA VAL A 136 -6.86 4.42 -16.77
C VAL A 136 -5.98 5.60 -16.39
N THR A 137 -6.08 5.99 -15.13
CA THR A 137 -5.37 7.10 -14.52
C THR A 137 -4.67 6.68 -13.22
N LEU A 138 -3.91 7.61 -12.64
CA LEU A 138 -3.32 7.44 -11.31
C LEU A 138 -4.38 7.15 -10.23
N VAL A 139 -5.61 7.65 -10.38
CA VAL A 139 -6.68 7.40 -9.40
C VAL A 139 -7.05 5.92 -9.37
N ASP A 140 -7.09 5.27 -10.53
CA ASP A 140 -7.47 3.87 -10.66
C ASP A 140 -6.40 2.95 -10.06
N THR A 141 -5.12 3.20 -10.37
CA THR A 141 -4.01 2.39 -9.85
C THR A 141 -3.85 2.54 -8.33
N VAL A 142 -4.05 3.75 -7.82
CA VAL A 142 -4.05 4.00 -6.37
C VAL A 142 -5.27 3.38 -5.69
N SER A 143 -6.45 3.45 -6.31
CA SER A 143 -7.66 2.82 -5.78
C SER A 143 -7.53 1.30 -5.72
N CYS A 144 -6.92 0.68 -6.74
CA CYS A 144 -6.57 -0.74 -6.73
C CYS A 144 -5.70 -1.11 -5.51
N ALA A 145 -4.65 -0.35 -5.23
CA ALA A 145 -3.78 -0.61 -4.08
C ALA A 145 -4.53 -0.47 -2.72
N VAL A 146 -5.53 0.41 -2.65
CA VAL A 146 -6.39 0.54 -1.46
C VAL A 146 -7.41 -0.60 -1.38
N ASP A 147 -7.95 -1.06 -2.51
CA ASP A 147 -8.89 -2.17 -2.57
C ASP A 147 -8.26 -3.49 -2.13
N TRP A 148 -6.94 -3.65 -2.24
CA TRP A 148 -6.20 -4.77 -1.65
C TRP A 148 -6.48 -4.91 -0.14
N VAL A 149 -6.56 -3.80 0.59
CA VAL A 149 -6.92 -3.81 2.02
C VAL A 149 -8.34 -4.34 2.21
N LYS A 150 -9.30 -3.89 1.38
CA LYS A 150 -10.70 -4.33 1.46
C LYS A 150 -10.83 -5.83 1.21
N VAL A 151 -10.16 -6.32 0.17
CA VAL A 151 -10.19 -7.74 -0.22
C VAL A 151 -9.69 -8.62 0.92
N LEU A 152 -8.53 -8.31 1.49
CA LEU A 152 -7.99 -9.07 2.63
C LEU A 152 -8.81 -8.88 3.92
N TYR A 153 -9.35 -7.68 4.17
CA TYR A 153 -10.22 -7.45 5.32
C TYR A 153 -11.48 -8.33 5.27
N MET A 154 -12.09 -8.43 4.08
CA MET A 154 -13.25 -9.30 3.84
C MET A 154 -12.94 -10.78 4.01
N SER A 155 -11.68 -11.19 3.79
CA SER A 155 -11.22 -12.56 4.08
C SER A 155 -10.80 -12.79 5.54
N GLY A 156 -10.93 -11.79 6.40
CA GLY A 156 -10.68 -11.89 7.84
C GLY A 156 -9.35 -11.30 8.33
N ALA A 157 -8.51 -10.74 7.45
CA ALA A 157 -7.27 -10.07 7.88
C ALA A 157 -7.57 -8.82 8.72
N ARG A 158 -6.71 -8.52 9.70
CA ARG A 158 -6.92 -7.40 10.63
C ARG A 158 -5.73 -6.47 10.83
N ASN A 159 -4.52 -6.81 10.40
CA ASN A 159 -3.35 -5.95 10.59
C ASN A 159 -2.71 -5.64 9.24
N PHE A 160 -2.66 -4.35 8.87
CA PHE A 160 -2.25 -3.90 7.55
C PHE A 160 -1.18 -2.82 7.64
N ILE A 161 -0.23 -2.84 6.71
CA ILE A 161 0.68 -1.75 6.40
C ILE A 161 0.62 -1.49 4.89
N VAL A 162 0.29 -0.26 4.48
CA VAL A 162 0.33 0.14 3.07
C VAL A 162 1.43 1.16 2.87
N GLN A 163 2.47 0.79 2.13
CA GLN A 163 3.64 1.65 1.94
C GLN A 163 3.40 2.71 0.87
N ASN A 164 4.03 3.87 1.04
CA ASN A 164 4.08 4.90 0.00
C ASN A 164 4.92 4.42 -1.18
N MET A 165 4.51 4.78 -2.40
CA MET A 165 5.41 4.72 -3.56
C MET A 165 6.71 5.46 -3.22
N LEU A 166 7.84 4.84 -3.51
CA LEU A 166 9.14 5.48 -3.31
C LEU A 166 9.25 6.74 -4.18
N PRO A 167 10.12 7.70 -3.81
CA PRO A 167 10.35 8.90 -4.60
C PRO A 167 11.09 8.57 -5.90
N LEU A 168 10.36 8.08 -6.90
CA LEU A 168 10.90 7.59 -8.17
C LEU A 168 11.68 8.67 -8.92
N GLN A 169 11.34 9.96 -8.76
CA GLN A 169 12.09 11.10 -9.30
C GLN A 169 13.55 11.16 -8.82
N LEU A 170 13.89 10.49 -7.71
CA LEU A 170 15.27 10.40 -7.21
C LEU A 170 16.02 9.17 -7.74
N THR A 171 15.34 8.25 -8.41
CA THR A 171 15.99 7.10 -9.07
C THR A 171 16.67 7.54 -10.36
N ILE A 172 17.69 6.81 -10.79
CA ILE A 172 18.39 7.09 -12.06
C ILE A 172 17.42 7.09 -13.25
N LEU A 173 16.38 6.26 -13.26
CA LEU A 173 15.44 6.16 -14.39
C LEU A 173 14.58 7.42 -14.56
N TYR A 174 14.24 8.14 -13.49
CA TYR A 174 13.37 9.32 -13.56
C TYR A 174 14.03 10.60 -13.05
N SER A 175 15.35 10.60 -12.82
CA SER A 175 16.07 11.81 -12.45
C SER A 175 16.19 12.76 -13.64
N ALA A 176 16.31 14.07 -13.36
CA ALA A 176 16.56 15.08 -14.39
C ALA A 176 17.92 14.89 -15.11
N TYR A 177 18.82 14.09 -14.54
CA TYR A 177 20.12 13.72 -15.10
C TYR A 177 20.18 12.24 -15.53
N SER A 178 19.02 11.64 -15.81
CA SER A 178 18.95 10.25 -16.25
C SER A 178 19.74 10.02 -17.54
N TYR A 179 20.19 8.78 -17.72
CA TYR A 179 20.86 8.31 -18.92
C TYR A 179 20.19 7.03 -19.44
N PRO A 180 20.35 6.70 -20.75
CA PRO A 180 19.90 5.44 -21.31
C PRO A 180 20.38 4.25 -20.49
N ASN A 181 19.47 3.34 -20.15
CA ASN A 181 19.75 2.16 -19.34
C ASN A 181 18.85 0.99 -19.79
N ARG A 182 18.97 -0.16 -19.11
CA ARG A 182 18.23 -1.38 -19.49
C ARG A 182 16.70 -1.22 -19.49
N TYR A 183 16.15 -0.27 -18.73
CA TYR A 183 14.72 -0.04 -18.64
C TYR A 183 14.21 0.98 -19.66
N TRP A 184 15.06 1.89 -20.11
CA TRP A 184 14.72 2.87 -21.13
C TRP A 184 15.97 3.34 -21.88
N ALA A 185 16.06 2.99 -23.17
CA ALA A 185 17.20 3.32 -24.03
C ALA A 185 16.96 4.56 -24.90
N GLU A 186 15.70 4.95 -25.11
CA GLU A 186 15.34 6.02 -26.03
C GLU A 186 15.61 7.41 -25.45
N GLN A 187 15.86 8.37 -26.34
CA GLN A 187 15.99 9.76 -25.95
C GLN A 187 14.67 10.31 -25.43
N ARG A 188 14.73 11.09 -24.35
CA ARG A 188 13.56 11.73 -23.72
C ARG A 188 13.94 13.03 -23.03
N ASN A 189 12.93 13.83 -22.70
CA ASN A 189 13.10 15.00 -21.85
C ASN A 189 13.17 14.55 -20.38
N THR A 190 14.38 14.43 -19.85
CA THR A 190 14.62 13.97 -18.48
C THR A 190 14.08 14.95 -17.44
N THR A 191 14.09 16.25 -17.71
CA THR A 191 13.51 17.27 -16.83
C THR A 191 11.99 17.11 -16.72
N GLU A 192 11.30 16.94 -17.84
CA GLU A 192 9.86 16.73 -17.85
C GLU A 192 9.45 15.44 -17.13
N TRP A 193 10.14 14.33 -17.40
CA TRP A 193 9.89 13.08 -16.69
C TRP A 193 10.12 13.20 -15.18
N ASN A 194 11.15 13.94 -14.76
CA ASN A 194 11.41 14.18 -13.36
C ASN A 194 10.26 14.95 -12.68
N VAL A 195 9.74 15.99 -13.35
CA VAL A 195 8.58 16.75 -12.88
C VAL A 195 7.34 15.87 -12.81
N PHE A 196 7.00 15.14 -13.88
CA PHE A 196 5.82 14.28 -13.86
C PHE A 196 5.91 13.16 -12.82
N MET A 197 7.09 12.55 -12.66
CA MET A 197 7.26 11.50 -11.66
C MET A 197 7.18 12.06 -10.22
N THR A 198 7.62 13.30 -10.01
CA THR A 198 7.42 14.01 -8.75
C THR A 198 5.93 14.19 -8.46
N GLU A 199 5.15 14.63 -9.44
CA GLU A 199 3.71 14.80 -9.29
C GLU A 199 2.98 13.46 -9.09
N MET A 200 3.30 12.42 -9.88
CA MET A 200 2.66 11.11 -9.78
C MET A 200 2.91 10.43 -8.43
N THR A 201 4.15 10.41 -7.94
CA THR A 201 4.48 9.76 -6.66
C THR A 201 3.89 10.51 -5.48
N ASN A 202 4.06 11.84 -5.42
CA ASN A 202 3.50 12.65 -4.33
C ASN A 202 1.97 12.63 -4.34
N THR A 203 1.34 12.77 -5.50
CA THR A 203 -0.12 12.71 -5.63
C THR A 203 -0.64 11.34 -5.27
N GLY A 204 -0.01 10.26 -5.75
CA GLY A 204 -0.45 8.90 -5.43
C GLY A 204 -0.31 8.56 -3.95
N ASN A 205 0.75 9.04 -3.29
CA ASN A 205 0.94 8.90 -1.84
C ASN A 205 -0.10 9.69 -1.04
N ALA A 206 -0.39 10.94 -1.42
CA ALA A 206 -1.41 11.75 -0.78
C ALA A 206 -2.83 11.19 -1.01
N LEU A 207 -3.12 10.74 -2.24
CA LEU A 207 -4.40 10.15 -2.60
C LEU A 207 -4.63 8.83 -1.86
N SER A 208 -3.64 7.94 -1.82
CA SER A 208 -3.74 6.70 -1.03
C SER A 208 -3.91 7.00 0.46
N ALA A 209 -3.27 8.03 1.02
CA ALA A 209 -3.50 8.44 2.42
C ALA A 209 -4.96 8.86 2.66
N ALA A 210 -5.51 9.66 1.74
CA ALA A 210 -6.89 10.13 1.83
C ALA A 210 -7.91 8.98 1.69
N LEU A 211 -7.71 8.10 0.71
CA LEU A 211 -8.58 6.93 0.49
C LEU A 211 -8.52 5.94 1.65
N LEU A 212 -7.33 5.66 2.19
CA LEU A 212 -7.19 4.81 3.37
C LEU A 212 -7.84 5.44 4.60
N SER A 213 -7.69 6.76 4.79
CA SER A 213 -8.34 7.47 5.89
C SER A 213 -9.88 7.44 5.78
N ALA A 214 -10.41 7.48 4.57
CA ALA A 214 -11.84 7.30 4.31
C ALA A 214 -12.31 5.85 4.52
N LEU A 215 -11.42 4.88 4.30
CA LEU A 215 -11.69 3.46 4.50
C LEU A 215 -11.66 3.03 5.97
N THR A 216 -10.74 3.56 6.78
CA THR A 216 -10.50 3.13 8.17
C THR A 216 -11.77 3.00 9.02
N PRO A 217 -12.75 3.94 8.99
CA PRO A 217 -13.96 3.81 9.80
C PRO A 217 -14.82 2.58 9.48
N THR A 218 -14.64 1.97 8.30
CA THR A 218 -15.37 0.75 7.91
C THR A 218 -14.63 -0.54 8.25
N LEU A 219 -13.39 -0.46 8.73
CA LEU A 219 -12.55 -1.62 9.04
C LEU A 219 -12.65 -1.96 10.54
N THR A 220 -13.81 -2.46 10.97
CA THR A 220 -14.04 -2.84 12.37
C THR A 220 -13.00 -3.87 12.84
N ASP A 221 -12.43 -3.60 14.02
CA ASP A 221 -11.38 -4.40 14.67
C ASP A 221 -10.08 -4.58 13.86
N ALA A 222 -9.82 -3.70 12.89
CA ALA A 222 -8.58 -3.72 12.12
C ALA A 222 -7.63 -2.59 12.52
N HIS A 223 -6.34 -2.85 12.32
CA HIS A 223 -5.25 -1.91 12.47
C HIS A 223 -4.63 -1.64 11.09
N LEU A 224 -4.51 -0.37 10.74
CA LEU A 224 -3.96 0.06 9.46
C LEU A 224 -2.85 1.09 9.70
N GLY A 225 -1.63 0.73 9.32
CA GLY A 225 -0.47 1.62 9.25
C GLY A 225 -0.23 2.11 7.81
N LYS A 226 0.26 3.34 7.69
CA LYS A 226 0.71 3.96 6.44
C LYS A 226 1.99 4.74 6.69
#